data_AF-A0A3C1L348-F1
#
_entry.id   AF-A0A3C1L348-F1
#
_cell.length_a   1.000
_cell.length_b   1.000
_cell.length_c   1.000
_cell.angle_alpha   90.00
_cell.angle_beta   90.00
_cell.angle_gamma   90.00
#
_symmetry.space_group_name_H-M   'P 1'
#
loop_
_entity.id
_entity.type
_entity.pdbx_description
1 polymer ?
#
loop_
_entity_poly.entity_id
_entity_poly.type
_entity_poly.pdbx_seq_one_letter_code
_entity_poly.pdbx_strand_id
1 'polypeptide(L)' 'MLWIECPHCGSRPFEEFRYGSVFPVTPATITDPDARNVDYAWMQDNIEGVTLERWFHESG' A
#
# COMPACT_ATOMS: atom_id res chain seq x y z
N MET A 1 11.47 10.99 13.66
CA MET A 1 10.76 9.75 13.99
C MET A 1 9.32 9.90 13.51
N LEU A 2 8.87 9.05 12.58
CA LEU A 2 7.51 9.13 12.06
C LEU A 2 6.55 8.46 13.05
N TRP A 3 5.35 9.03 13.22
CA TRP A 3 4.29 8.49 14.06
C TRP A 3 3.06 8.23 13.19
N ILE A 4 2.43 7.08 13.40
CA ILE A 4 1.25 6.64 12.66
C ILE A 4 0.11 6.48 13.68
N GLU A 5 -1.07 7.02 13.33
CA GLU A 5 -2.28 6.83 14.12
C GLU A 5 -2.94 5.50 13.76
N CYS A 6 -2.78 4.50 14.63
CA CYS A 6 -3.54 3.26 14.51
C CYS A 6 -4.99 3.51 14.95
N PRO A 7 -6.01 3.17 14.12
CA PRO A 7 -7.42 3.33 14.49
C PRO A 7 -7.83 2.58 15.77
N HIS A 8 -7.04 1.59 16.20
CA HIS A 8 -7.32 0.76 17.37
C HIS A 8 -6.38 1.07 18.56
N CYS A 9 -5.12 1.42 18.28
CA CYS A 9 -4.06 1.53 19.28
C CYS A 9 -3.58 2.98 19.53
N GLY A 10 -4.10 3.95 18.76
CA GLY A 10 -3.71 5.36 18.79
C GLY A 10 -2.34 5.64 18.15
N SER A 11 -1.74 6.77 18.51
CA SER A 11 -0.42 7.19 18.04
C SER A 11 0.67 6.21 18.42
N ARG A 12 1.39 5.68 17.44
CA ARG A 12 2.49 4.72 17.62
C ARG A 12 3.67 5.02 16.71
N PRO A 13 4.90 4.64 17.12
CA PRO A 13 6.09 4.82 16.29
C PRO A 13 5.99 3.93 15.03
N PHE A 14 6.44 4.45 13.89
CA PHE A 14 6.27 3.76 12.60
C PHE A 14 6.97 2.38 12.53
N GLU A 15 7.97 2.14 13.37
CA GLU A 15 8.66 0.85 13.50
C GLU A 15 7.76 -0.29 13.97
N GLU A 16 6.61 0.02 14.58
CA GLU A 16 5.60 -0.98 14.93
C GLU A 16 4.78 -1.44 13.70
N PHE A 17 4.97 -0.80 12.53
CA PHE A 17 4.15 -1.00 11.34
C PHE A 17 4.95 -1.56 10.15
N ARG A 18 4.29 -2.44 9.42
CA ARG A 18 4.72 -2.91 8.11
C ARG A 18 4.11 -2.04 7.02
N TYR A 19 4.99 -1.46 6.19
CA TYR A 19 4.56 -0.77 4.98
C TYR A 19 3.96 -1.75 3.97
N GLY A 20 2.78 -1.42 3.46
CA GLY A 20 2.15 -2.07 2.33
C GLY A 20 1.82 -1.01 1.29
N SER A 21 2.40 -1.09 0.11
CA SER A 21 2.01 -0.18 -0.97
C SER A 21 0.51 -0.32 -1.30
N VAL A 22 -0.07 0.71 -1.91
CA VAL A 22 -1.39 0.58 -2.53
C VAL A 22 -1.19 -0.23 -3.82
N PHE A 23 -1.64 -1.49 -3.80
CA PHE A 23 -1.76 -2.26 -5.04
C PHE A 23 -2.60 -1.45 -6.03
N PRO A 24 -2.16 -1.31 -7.29
CA PRO A 24 -2.93 -0.60 -8.30
C PRO A 24 -4.32 -1.24 -8.40
N VAL A 25 -5.33 -0.40 -8.63
CA VAL A 25 -6.69 -0.88 -8.87
C VAL A 25 -6.63 -1.81 -10.07
N THR A 26 -6.92 -3.11 -9.88
CA THR A 26 -7.04 -4.05 -10.99
C THR A 26 -8.03 -3.47 -11.99
N PRO A 27 -7.60 -3.16 -13.23
CA PRO A 27 -8.50 -2.54 -14.20
C PRO A 27 -9.77 -3.37 -14.39
N ALA A 28 -10.93 -2.70 -14.45
CA ALA A 28 -12.23 -3.37 -14.58
C ALA A 28 -12.36 -4.17 -15.89
N THR A 29 -11.54 -3.85 -16.89
CA THR A 29 -11.42 -4.61 -18.13
C THR A 29 -9.95 -4.77 -18.47
N ILE A 30 -9.55 -6.00 -18.73
CA ILE A 30 -8.20 -6.32 -19.17
C ILE A 30 -8.35 -7.25 -20.36
N THR A 31 -7.91 -6.77 -21.52
CA THR A 31 -8.08 -7.44 -22.81
C THR A 31 -7.02 -8.52 -23.05
N ASP A 32 -5.92 -8.52 -22.28
CA ASP A 32 -4.81 -9.46 -22.37
C ASP A 32 -4.46 -10.07 -20.98
N PRO A 33 -4.67 -11.39 -20.77
CA PRO A 33 -4.37 -12.07 -19.52
C PRO A 33 -2.91 -11.99 -19.05
N ASP A 34 -1.94 -11.90 -19.96
CA ASP A 34 -0.52 -11.89 -19.57
C ASP A 34 -0.10 -10.49 -19.11
N ALA A 35 -0.52 -9.45 -19.83
CA ALA A 35 -0.34 -8.06 -19.40
C ALA A 35 -1.01 -7.79 -18.04
N ARG A 36 -2.20 -8.36 -17.78
CA ARG A 36 -2.87 -8.31 -16.47
C ARG A 36 -1.96 -8.77 -15.34
N ASN A 37 -1.36 -9.94 -15.52
CA ASN A 37 -0.61 -10.59 -14.46
C ASN A 37 0.67 -9.81 -14.14
N VAL A 38 1.30 -9.22 -15.17
CA VAL A 38 2.48 -8.37 -15.00
C VAL A 38 2.13 -7.10 -14.23
N ASP A 39 1.10 -6.37 -14.66
CA ASP A 39 0.72 -5.11 -14.04
C ASP A 39 0.26 -5.29 -12.59
N TYR A 40 -0.56 -6.31 -12.33
CA TYR A 40 -1.03 -6.61 -10.98
C TYR A 40 0.10 -7.06 -10.03
N ALA A 41 1.04 -7.89 -10.53
CA ALA A 41 2.07 -8.47 -9.67
C ALA A 41 3.25 -7.52 -9.43
N TRP A 42 3.60 -6.69 -10.42
CA TRP A 42 4.90 -6.00 -10.43
C TRP A 42 4.82 -4.48 -10.54
N MET A 43 3.70 -3.91 -10.99
CA MET A 43 3.57 -2.46 -11.11
C MET A 43 2.97 -1.87 -9.84
N GLN A 44 3.53 -0.74 -9.39
CA GLN A 44 3.05 0.02 -8.24
C GLN A 44 3.15 1.51 -8.54
N ASP A 45 2.25 2.30 -7.95
CA ASP A 45 2.32 3.74 -8.03
C ASP A 45 3.53 4.27 -7.23
N ASN A 46 4.29 5.20 -7.81
CA ASN A 46 5.43 5.85 -7.19
C ASN A 46 5.33 7.37 -7.36
N ILE A 47 4.27 7.93 -6.79
CA ILE A 47 3.94 9.35 -6.94
C ILE A 47 4.89 10.20 -6.11
N GLU A 48 5.52 11.20 -6.74
CA GLU A 48 6.24 12.25 -6.03
C GLU A 48 5.25 13.26 -5.44
N GLY A 49 4.97 13.14 -4.14
CA GLY A 49 4.07 14.03 -3.43
C GLY A 49 3.11 13.29 -2.51
N VAL A 50 1.93 13.88 -2.27
CA VAL A 50 0.88 13.26 -1.45
C VAL A 50 0.35 12.02 -2.18
N THR A 51 0.41 10.88 -1.50
CA THR A 51 -0.07 9.60 -2.03
C THR A 51 -0.89 8.85 -0.98
N LEU A 52 -1.62 7.83 -1.44
CA LEU A 52 -2.28 6.87 -0.57
C LEU A 52 -1.35 5.69 -0.33
N GLU A 53 -1.29 5.24 0.92
CA GLU A 53 -0.45 4.14 1.37
C GLU A 53 -1.28 3.18 2.23
N ARG A 54 -0.77 1.98 2.49
CA ARG A 54 -1.32 1.07 3.49
C ARG A 54 -0.25 0.74 4.52
N TRP A 55 -0.69 0.63 5.76
CA TRP A 55 0.18 0.30 6.88
C TRP A 55 -0.52 -0.74 7.73
N PHE A 56 0.20 -1.80 8.09
CA PHE A 56 -0.30 -2.85 8.98
C PHE A 56 0.44 -2.77 10.30
N HIS A 57 -0.28 -2.61 11.41
CA HIS A 57 0.31 -2.53 12.75
C HIS A 57 0.73 -3.93 13.20
N GLU A 58 1.97 -4.34 12.90
CA GLU A 58 2.43 -5.71 13.13
C GLU A 58 2.75 -6.00 14.60
N SER A 59 2.93 -4.93 15.39
CA SER A 59 3.22 -5.01 16.82
C SER A 59 2.03 -4.65 17.74
N GLY A 60 0.81 -4.41 17.21
CA GLY A 60 -0.36 -4.00 18.02
C GLY A 60 -1.70 -3.95 17.32
#